data_AF-A0A369A1U0-F1
#
_entry.id   AF-A0A369A1U0-F1
#
_cell.length_a   1.000
_cell.length_b   1.000
_cell.length_c   1.000
_cell.angle_alpha   90.00
_cell.angle_beta   90.00
_cell.angle_gamma   90.00
#
_symmetry.space_group_name_H-M   'P 1'
#
loop_
_entity.id
_entity.type
_entity.pdbx_description
1 polymer ?
#
loop_
_entity_poly.entity_id
_entity_poly.type
_entity_poly.pdbx_seq_one_letter_code
_entity_poly.pdbx_strand_id
1 'polypeptide(L)'
;MIDFGITLTYILIGICVATIVGFAISKVFTHFSKVKNALIGIAVLLIISLVGYTSADGSDYVNYPASMNITEVTSKMVATGLTTFYILTLLSIVAILYVEVSKIFK
;
A
#
# COMPACT_ATOMS: atom_id res chain seq x y z
N MET A 1 -30.17 -31.85 -1.26
CA MET A 1 -30.66 -30.63 -0.54
C MET A 1 -29.52 -29.72 -0.07
N ILE A 2 -28.35 -30.23 0.33
CA ILE A 2 -27.21 -29.41 0.79
C ILE A 2 -26.53 -28.62 -0.36
N ASP A 3 -26.36 -29.23 -1.54
CA ASP A 3 -25.78 -28.57 -2.73
C ASP A 3 -26.49 -27.28 -3.16
N PHE A 4 -27.82 -27.27 -3.08
CA PHE A 4 -28.62 -26.11 -3.49
C PHE A 4 -28.40 -24.92 -2.53
N GLY A 5 -28.29 -25.17 -1.23
CA GLY A 5 -28.04 -24.14 -0.23
C GLY A 5 -26.64 -23.49 -0.36
N ILE A 6 -25.61 -24.30 -0.64
CA ILE A 6 -24.25 -23.80 -0.86
C ILE A 6 -24.15 -23.00 -2.16
N THR A 7 -24.78 -23.49 -3.24
CA THR A 7 -24.82 -22.79 -4.53
C THR A 7 -25.52 -21.43 -4.41
N LEU A 8 -26.66 -21.37 -3.70
CA LEU A 8 -27.38 -20.13 -3.45
C LEU A 8 -26.55 -19.13 -2.64
N THR A 9 -25.81 -19.60 -1.63
CA THR A 9 -24.94 -18.75 -0.80
C THR A 9 -23.79 -18.17 -1.63
N TYR A 10 -23.19 -18.97 -2.52
CA TYR A 10 -22.11 -18.50 -3.38
C TYR A 10 -22.58 -17.43 -4.38
N ILE A 11 -23.77 -17.60 -4.95
CA ILE A 11 -24.41 -16.59 -5.81
C ILE A 11 -24.68 -15.31 -5.03
N LEU A 12 -25.21 -15.42 -3.82
CA LEU A 12 -25.51 -14.27 -2.97
C LEU A 12 -24.23 -13.50 -2.60
N ILE A 13 -23.17 -14.20 -2.20
CA ILE A 13 -21.85 -13.60 -1.95
C ILE A 13 -21.32 -12.91 -3.21
N GLY A 14 -21.46 -13.53 -4.38
CA GLY A 14 -21.06 -12.92 -5.66
C GLY A 14 -21.76 -11.59 -5.92
N ILE A 15 -23.08 -11.52 -5.67
CA ILE A 15 -23.86 -10.29 -5.81
C ILE A 15 -23.46 -9.26 -4.75
N CYS A 16 -23.24 -9.67 -3.50
CA CYS A 16 -22.75 -8.78 -2.45
C CYS A 16 -21.40 -8.17 -2.81
N VAL A 17 -20.45 -8.96 -3.29
CA VAL A 17 -19.14 -8.45 -3.73
C VAL A 17 -19.31 -7.50 -4.92
N ALA A 18 -20.11 -7.87 -5.93
CA ALA A 18 -20.35 -7.03 -7.09
C ALA A 18 -20.98 -5.68 -6.71
N THR A 19 -21.97 -5.68 -5.81
CA THR A 19 -22.61 -4.45 -5.32
C THR A 19 -21.68 -3.61 -4.46
N ILE A 20 -20.88 -4.20 -3.57
CA ILE A 20 -19.89 -3.48 -2.77
C ILE A 20 -18.87 -2.78 -3.68
N VAL A 21 -18.34 -3.50 -4.67
CA VAL A 21 -17.38 -2.95 -5.63
C VAL A 21 -18.03 -1.86 -6.48
N GLY A 22 -19.24 -2.08 -6.99
CA GLY A 22 -19.99 -1.09 -7.76
C GLY A 22 -20.30 0.18 -6.98
N PHE A 23 -20.73 0.06 -5.71
CA PHE A 23 -20.96 1.19 -4.82
C PHE A 23 -19.68 1.89 -4.40
N ALA A 24 -18.58 1.15 -4.19
CA ALA A 24 -17.29 1.74 -3.86
C ALA A 24 -16.80 2.61 -5.01
N ILE A 25 -16.83 2.10 -6.25
CA ILE A 25 -16.44 2.84 -7.45
C ILE A 25 -17.36 4.06 -7.63
N SER A 26 -18.68 3.87 -7.56
CA SER A 26 -19.64 4.97 -7.72
C SER A 26 -19.48 6.04 -6.63
N LYS A 27 -19.25 5.67 -5.37
CA LYS A 27 -18.97 6.63 -4.29
C LYS A 27 -17.65 7.38 -4.48
N VAL A 28 -16.64 6.75 -5.07
CA VAL A 28 -15.37 7.41 -5.42
C VAL A 28 -15.61 8.54 -6.42
N PHE A 29 -16.44 8.32 -7.44
CA PHE A 29 -16.76 9.36 -8.42
C PHE A 29 -17.77 10.41 -7.92
N THR A 30 -18.77 10.03 -7.11
CA THR A 30 -19.79 10.98 -6.64
C THR A 30 -19.31 11.85 -5.47
N HIS A 31 -18.42 11.33 -4.61
CA HIS A 31 -17.89 12.05 -3.45
C HIS A 31 -16.39 12.33 -3.54
N PHE A 32 -15.94 12.86 -4.68
CA PHE A 32 -14.55 13.29 -4.89
C PHE A 32 -14.02 14.16 -3.73
N SER A 33 -14.85 15.02 -3.13
CA SER A 33 -14.42 15.88 -2.02
C SER A 33 -14.00 15.12 -0.75
N LYS A 34 -14.60 13.95 -0.47
CA LYS A 34 -14.21 13.10 0.67
C LYS A 34 -13.08 12.14 0.29
N VAL A 35 -13.06 11.68 -0.96
CA VAL A 35 -12.05 10.74 -1.45
C VAL A 35 -10.72 11.42 -1.79
N LYS A 36 -10.71 12.73 -2.11
CA LYS A 36 -9.47 13.45 -2.45
C LYS A 36 -8.37 13.27 -1.41
N ASN A 37 -8.68 13.29 -0.12
CA ASN A 37 -7.68 13.14 0.94
C ASN A 37 -7.10 11.72 0.97
N ALA A 38 -7.94 10.70 0.80
CA ALA A 38 -7.49 9.31 0.70
C ALA A 38 -6.68 9.09 -0.59
N LEU A 39 -7.12 9.67 -1.71
CA LEU A 39 -6.45 9.59 -3.00
C LEU A 39 -5.09 10.29 -2.98
N ILE A 40 -4.98 11.44 -2.30
CA ILE A 40 -3.71 12.13 -2.04
C ILE A 40 -2.79 11.24 -1.21
N GLY A 41 -3.29 10.59 -0.16
CA GLY A 41 -2.51 9.64 0.64
C GLY A 41 -1.94 8.49 -0.22
N ILE A 42 -2.76 7.90 -1.09
CA ILE A 42 -2.33 6.85 -2.02
C ILE A 42 -1.32 7.38 -3.04
N ALA A 43 -1.54 8.57 -3.60
CA ALA A 43 -0.62 9.18 -4.56
C ALA A 43 0.75 9.47 -3.92
N VAL A 44 0.76 10.00 -2.70
CA VAL A 44 2.00 10.23 -1.93
C VAL A 44 2.73 8.91 -1.66
N LEU A 45 2.01 7.86 -1.27
CA LEU A 45 2.61 6.53 -1.09
C LEU A 45 3.24 5.98 -2.38
N LEU A 46 2.57 6.14 -3.52
CA LEU A 46 3.12 5.72 -4.81
C LEU A 46 4.39 6.49 -5.18
N ILE A 47 4.41 7.81 -4.96
CA ILE A 47 5.60 8.63 -5.21
C ILE A 47 6.77 8.17 -4.34
N ILE A 48 6.54 7.94 -3.04
CA ILE A 48 7.60 7.51 -2.11
C ILE A 48 8.11 6.11 -2.47
N SER A 49 7.23 5.19 -2.87
CA SER A 49 7.61 3.87 -3.36
C SER A 49 8.45 3.94 -4.64
N LEU A 50 8.10 4.84 -5.56
CA LEU A 50 8.88 5.06 -6.78
C LEU A 50 10.28 5.61 -6.47
N VAL A 51 10.38 6.58 -5.55
CA VAL A 51 11.66 7.11 -5.06
C VAL A 51 12.49 6.03 -4.37
N GLY A 52 11.85 5.15 -3.59
CA GLY A 52 12.50 4.00 -2.99
C GLY A 52 13.04 3.01 -4.03
N TYR A 53 12.31 2.79 -5.13
CA TYR A 53 12.72 1.89 -6.21
C TYR A 53 13.88 2.44 -7.05
N THR A 54 13.91 3.75 -7.30
CA THR A 54 15.02 4.38 -8.03
C THR A 54 16.28 4.51 -7.19
N SER A 55 16.14 4.62 -5.86
CA SER A 55 17.27 4.75 -4.93
C SER A 55 17.80 3.39 -4.45
N ALA A 56 17.07 2.31 -4.67
CA ALA A 56 17.48 0.97 -4.29
C ALA A 56 18.40 0.36 -5.34
N ASP A 57 19.69 0.31 -5.03
CA ASP A 57 20.66 -0.49 -5.76
C ASP A 57 20.61 -1.93 -5.28
N GLY A 58 20.32 -2.86 -6.19
CA GLY A 58 20.30 -4.30 -5.91
C GLY A 58 21.69 -4.92 -5.77
N SER A 59 22.74 -4.11 -5.66
CA SER A 59 24.15 -4.52 -5.68
C SER A 59 24.57 -5.35 -4.46
N ASP A 60 23.75 -5.37 -3.41
CA ASP A 60 23.99 -6.15 -2.19
C ASP A 60 23.92 -7.67 -2.41
N TYR A 61 23.45 -8.13 -3.57
CA TYR A 61 23.43 -9.56 -3.94
C TYR A 61 24.80 -10.25 -3.82
N VAL A 62 25.90 -9.51 -4.03
CA VAL A 62 27.27 -10.04 -3.98
C VAL A 62 27.70 -10.39 -2.54
N ASN A 63 27.08 -9.75 -1.54
CA ASN A 63 27.39 -9.96 -0.13
C ASN A 63 26.64 -11.15 0.49
N TYR A 64 25.70 -11.77 -0.24
CA TYR A 64 24.96 -12.93 0.23
C TYR A 64 25.62 -14.24 -0.24
N PRO A 65 25.74 -15.25 0.64
CA PRO A 65 26.36 -16.52 0.29
C PRO A 65 25.58 -17.22 -0.84
N ALA A 66 26.31 -17.68 -1.87
CA ALA A 66 25.75 -18.32 -3.07
C ALA A 66 24.86 -19.55 -2.78
N SER A 67 24.93 -20.12 -1.58
CA SER A 67 24.06 -21.19 -1.09
C SER A 67 22.59 -20.77 -0.94
N MET A 68 22.29 -19.47 -0.96
CA MET A 68 20.95 -18.94 -0.64
C MET A 68 20.12 -18.61 -1.89
N ASN A 69 20.62 -18.88 -3.11
CA ASN A 69 19.94 -18.66 -4.41
C ASN A 69 19.23 -17.30 -4.52
N ILE A 70 19.83 -16.24 -3.96
CA ILE A 70 19.23 -14.91 -3.99
C ILE A 70 19.62 -14.23 -5.30
N THR A 71 18.65 -14.08 -6.20
CA THR A 71 18.82 -13.35 -7.45
C THR A 71 18.88 -11.84 -7.19
N GLU A 72 19.64 -11.11 -8.01
CA GLU A 72 19.76 -9.64 -8.00
C GLU A 72 18.39 -8.93 -7.93
N VAL A 73 17.37 -9.49 -8.59
CA VAL A 73 15.99 -8.99 -8.61
C VAL A 73 15.33 -9.06 -7.24
N THR A 74 15.46 -10.18 -6.53
CA THR A 74 14.89 -10.36 -5.19
C THR A 74 15.57 -9.45 -4.19
N SER A 75 16.90 -9.33 -4.24
CA SER A 75 17.65 -8.41 -3.39
C SER A 75 17.23 -6.96 -3.62
N LYS A 76 17.08 -6.54 -4.89
CA LYS A 76 16.60 -5.19 -5.24
C LYS A 76 15.19 -4.91 -4.75
N MET A 77 14.27 -5.88 -4.80
CA MET A 77 12.90 -5.71 -4.29
C MET A 77 12.87 -5.54 -2.77
N VAL A 78 13.68 -6.33 -2.05
CA VAL A 78 13.80 -6.21 -0.59
C VAL A 78 14.44 -4.87 -0.21
N ALA A 79 15.53 -4.48 -0.90
CA ALA A 79 16.18 -3.19 -0.71
C ALA A 79 15.22 -2.02 -0.99
N THR A 80 14.41 -2.11 -2.06
CA THR A 80 13.36 -1.13 -2.37
C THR A 80 12.34 -1.01 -1.24
N GLY A 81 11.84 -2.15 -0.75
CA GLY A 81 10.87 -2.16 0.34
C GLY A 81 11.43 -1.54 1.61
N LEU A 82 12.68 -1.88 1.93
CA LEU A 82 13.37 -1.38 3.12
C LEU A 82 13.65 0.14 3.03
N THR A 83 14.18 0.61 1.90
CA THR A 83 14.41 2.04 1.64
C THR A 83 13.11 2.84 1.69
N THR A 84 12.05 2.33 1.06
CA THR A 84 10.71 2.95 1.11
C THR A 84 10.20 3.04 2.54
N PHE A 85 10.36 1.97 3.34
CA PHE A 85 9.96 1.93 4.73
C PHE A 85 10.73 2.94 5.60
N TYR A 86 12.05 3.07 5.40
CA TYR A 86 12.85 4.06 6.13
C TYR A 86 12.44 5.49 5.82
N ILE A 87 12.17 5.82 4.55
CA ILE A 87 11.69 7.14 4.15
C ILE A 87 10.33 7.43 4.82
N LEU A 88 9.39 6.49 4.75
CA LEU A 88 8.07 6.64 5.36
C LEU A 88 8.15 6.79 6.88
N THR A 89 9.04 6.04 7.53
CA THR A 89 9.25 6.11 8.98
C THR A 89 9.75 7.49 9.39
N LEU A 90 10.76 8.03 8.71
CA LEU A 90 11.26 9.38 8.96
C LEU A 90 10.16 10.43 8.77
N LEU A 91 9.41 10.34 7.68
CA LEU A 91 8.33 11.27 7.36
C LEU A 91 7.20 11.20 8.41
N SER A 92 6.92 10.00 8.92
CA SER A 92 5.94 9.78 9.98
C SER A 92 6.39 10.40 11.30
N ILE A 93 7.66 10.25 11.67
CA ILE A 93 8.22 10.89 12.88
C ILE A 93 8.09 12.41 12.79
N VAL A 94 8.49 13.02 11.66
CA VAL A 94 8.37 14.47 11.44
C VAL A 94 6.91 14.92 11.49
N ALA A 95 5.99 14.17 10.89
CA ALA A 95 4.56 14.48 10.92
C ALA A 95 4.00 14.44 12.35
N ILE A 96 4.37 13.44 13.16
CA ILE A 96 3.95 13.34 14.56
C ILE A 96 4.48 14.53 15.36
N LEU A 97 5.78 14.85 15.22
CA LEU A 97 6.38 16.00 15.91
C LEU A 97 5.68 17.30 15.54
N TYR A 98 5.38 17.51 14.26
CA TYR A 98 4.65 18.69 13.80
C TYR A 98 3.25 18.77 14.41
N VAL A 99 2.52 17.66 14.47
CA VAL A 99 1.17 17.60 15.07
C VAL A 99 1.20 17.90 16.56
N GLU A 100 2.14 17.30 17.30
CA GLU A 100 2.29 17.52 18.74
C GLU A 100 2.68 18.97 19.05
N VAL A 101 3.65 19.54 18.31
CA VAL A 101 4.05 20.94 18.45
C VAL A 101 2.89 21.89 18.10
N SER A 102 2.21 21.66 16.97
CA SER A 102 1.10 22.50 16.52
C SER A 102 -0.10 22.48 17.47
N LYS A 103 -0.32 21.37 18.19
CA LYS A 103 -1.35 21.28 19.25
C LYS A 103 -1.01 22.12 20.47
N ILE A 104 0.27 22.28 20.81
CA ILE A 104 0.71 23.08 21.97
C ILE A 104 0.65 24.58 21.66
N PHE A 105 0.91 24.96 20.40
CA PHE A 105 0.86 26.35 19.95
C PHE A 105 -0.54 26.87 19.59
N LYS A 106 -1.58 26.03 19.68
CA LYS A 106 -2.97 26.37 19.35
C LYS A 106 -3.87 26.24 20.57
#